data_AF-A0A7J7H356-F1
#
_entry.id   AF-A0A7J7H356-F1
#
_cell.length_a   1.000
_cell.length_b   1.000
_cell.length_c   1.000
_cell.angle_alpha   90.00
_cell.angle_beta   90.00
_cell.angle_gamma   90.00
#
_symmetry.space_group_name_H-M   'P 1'
#
loop_
_entity.id
_entity.type
_entity.pdbx_description
1 polymer ?
#
loop_
_entity_poly.entity_id
_entity_poly.type
_entity_poly.pdbx_seq_one_letter_code
_entity_poly.pdbx_strand_id
1 'polypeptide(L)'
;MARTKQTARKSTGGKAPRKQLATKAARKSAPTTGGVKKPHRYRPGTVALREIRKYQKSTELLIRKLPFQRLVREIAQDFKTDLRFQSHAVLALQEAAEAYLVGLFVTGDCKNCIHLWEPTSGTTWNVDANPFVRHTGSVEDLQWSPTEPHVFASCSVDGNIAIWDIRLGKSPAASIKAHNVDVNVISWNRQL
;
A
#
# COMPACT_ATOMS: atom_id res chain seq x y z
N MET A 1 -63.50 7.24 -25.01
CA MET A 1 -63.36 7.14 -23.54
C MET A 1 -62.64 5.83 -23.22
N ALA A 2 -61.37 5.88 -22.78
CA ALA A 2 -60.57 4.70 -22.44
C ALA A 2 -60.22 4.74 -20.94
N ARG A 3 -60.70 3.74 -20.19
CA ARG A 3 -60.58 3.64 -18.73
C ARG A 3 -59.25 2.97 -18.36
N THR A 4 -58.24 3.74 -17.97
CA THR A 4 -56.99 3.20 -17.42
C THR A 4 -57.18 2.74 -15.98
N LYS A 5 -57.02 1.43 -15.76
CA LYS A 5 -57.16 0.75 -14.46
C LYS A 5 -55.92 1.06 -13.61
N GLN A 6 -55.96 2.13 -12.81
CA GLN A 6 -54.95 2.38 -11.77
C GLN A 6 -55.15 1.37 -10.64
N THR A 7 -54.19 0.46 -10.44
CA THR A 7 -54.13 -0.38 -9.25
C THR A 7 -53.34 0.35 -8.17
N ALA A 8 -54.00 0.64 -7.04
CA ALA A 8 -53.38 1.31 -5.89
C ALA A 8 -52.22 0.48 -5.33
N ARG A 9 -51.02 1.08 -5.28
CA ARG A 9 -49.87 0.51 -4.58
C ARG A 9 -49.91 1.00 -3.14
N LYS A 10 -50.11 0.08 -2.18
CA LYS A 10 -50.11 0.40 -0.74
C LYS A 10 -48.78 1.04 -0.35
N SER A 11 -48.84 2.26 0.16
CA SER A 11 -47.76 2.90 0.92
C SER A 11 -47.94 2.50 2.39
N THR A 12 -47.16 1.52 2.85
CA THR A 12 -46.69 1.36 4.25
C THR A 12 -46.01 0.00 4.37
N GLY A 13 -44.85 0.03 5.02
CA GLY A 13 -43.87 -1.03 5.05
C GLY A 13 -44.35 -2.36 5.62
N GLY A 14 -43.74 -3.43 5.10
CA GLY A 14 -43.94 -4.78 5.59
C GLY A 14 -43.61 -4.90 7.07
N LYS A 15 -44.58 -5.42 7.83
CA LYS A 15 -44.38 -6.34 8.95
C LYS A 15 -45.69 -7.13 9.10
N ALA A 16 -45.61 -8.44 8.87
CA ALA A 16 -46.72 -9.36 9.17
C ALA A 16 -46.89 -9.49 10.69
N PRO A 17 -48.12 -9.67 11.20
CA PRO A 17 -48.38 -9.78 12.63
C PRO A 17 -47.71 -11.04 13.21
N ARG A 18 -46.91 -10.84 14.26
CA ARG A 18 -46.10 -11.87 14.91
C ARG A 18 -46.97 -12.77 15.80
N LYS A 19 -47.17 -14.04 15.42
CA LYS A 19 -47.60 -15.10 16.36
C LYS A 19 -46.40 -15.64 17.16
N GLN A 20 -46.71 -16.16 18.34
CA GLN A 20 -45.88 -16.36 19.55
C GLN A 20 -44.63 -17.25 19.45
N LEU A 21 -43.86 -17.21 20.56
CA LEU A 21 -42.53 -17.74 20.85
C LEU A 21 -42.19 -19.14 20.31
N ALA A 22 -41.00 -19.25 19.71
CA ALA A 22 -40.21 -20.47 19.64
C ALA A 22 -38.72 -20.15 19.85
N THR A 23 -38.12 -20.84 20.81
CA THR A 23 -36.72 -20.83 21.21
C THR A 23 -35.88 -21.69 20.26
N LYS A 24 -35.06 -21.04 19.42
CA LYS A 24 -33.74 -21.48 18.91
C LYS A 24 -33.36 -20.56 17.75
N ALA A 25 -32.20 -19.91 17.83
CA ALA A 25 -31.64 -19.21 16.69
C ALA A 25 -31.20 -20.23 15.63
N ALA A 26 -32.15 -20.67 14.80
CA ALA A 26 -31.85 -21.39 13.59
C ALA A 26 -31.04 -20.45 12.69
N ARG A 27 -29.74 -20.72 12.54
CA ARG A 27 -28.94 -20.13 11.47
C ARG A 27 -29.69 -20.41 10.17
N LYS A 28 -30.11 -19.37 9.46
CA LYS A 28 -30.78 -19.49 8.16
C LYS A 28 -29.87 -20.29 7.23
N SER A 29 -30.16 -21.58 7.03
CA SER A 29 -29.72 -22.29 5.84
C SER A 29 -30.49 -21.68 4.66
N ALA A 30 -29.75 -21.30 3.62
CA ALA A 30 -30.33 -20.72 2.41
C ALA A 30 -31.27 -21.72 1.73
N PRO A 31 -32.36 -21.26 1.07
CA PRO A 31 -33.20 -22.15 0.29
C PRO A 31 -32.39 -22.79 -0.85
N THR A 32 -32.59 -24.10 -1.06
CA THR A 32 -31.87 -24.93 -2.03
C THR A 32 -32.25 -24.66 -3.49
N THR A 33 -33.19 -23.75 -3.75
CA THR A 33 -33.68 -23.41 -5.09
C THR A 33 -33.84 -21.90 -5.25
N GLY A 34 -32.77 -21.24 -5.70
CA GLY A 34 -32.76 -19.81 -6.02
C GLY A 34 -31.33 -19.29 -5.98
N GLY A 35 -30.82 -18.82 -7.13
CA GLY A 35 -29.42 -18.41 -7.28
C GLY A 35 -28.93 -17.55 -6.12
N VAL A 36 -27.86 -18.01 -5.46
CA VAL A 36 -27.21 -17.27 -4.37
C VAL A 36 -26.86 -15.88 -4.88
N LYS A 37 -27.40 -14.82 -4.26
CA LYS A 37 -27.01 -13.44 -4.59
C LYS A 37 -25.49 -13.36 -4.49
N LYS A 38 -24.83 -12.97 -5.59
CA LYS A 38 -23.38 -12.83 -5.59
C LYS A 38 -22.96 -11.92 -4.44
N PRO A 39 -21.99 -12.34 -3.61
CA PRO A 39 -21.51 -11.49 -2.53
C PRO A 39 -20.97 -10.18 -3.10
N HIS A 40 -21.28 -9.07 -2.44
CA HIS A 40 -20.79 -7.76 -2.87
C HIS A 40 -19.26 -7.73 -2.79
N ARG A 41 -18.60 -7.43 -3.90
CA ARG A 41 -17.15 -7.26 -4.00
C ARG A 41 -16.85 -5.81 -4.41
N TYR A 42 -15.97 -5.15 -3.67
CA TYR A 42 -15.49 -3.82 -4.04
C TYR A 42 -14.67 -3.88 -5.34
N ARG A 43 -14.71 -2.78 -6.10
CA ARG A 43 -13.84 -2.64 -7.27
C ARG A 43 -12.37 -2.64 -6.84
N PRO A 44 -11.45 -3.18 -7.65
CA PRO A 44 -10.01 -3.04 -7.41
C PRO A 44 -9.65 -1.58 -7.10
N GLY A 45 -8.75 -1.37 -6.12
CA GLY A 45 -8.34 -0.03 -5.66
C GLY A 45 -9.26 0.64 -4.64
N THR A 46 -10.54 0.27 -4.54
CA THR A 46 -11.48 0.91 -3.59
C THR A 46 -11.09 0.68 -2.13
N VAL A 47 -10.66 -0.55 -1.79
CA VAL A 47 -10.23 -0.90 -0.43
C VAL A 47 -8.84 -0.31 -0.14
N ALA A 48 -7.92 -0.37 -1.12
CA ALA A 48 -6.59 0.21 -0.97
C ALA A 48 -6.62 1.72 -0.70
N LEU A 49 -7.42 2.50 -1.45
CA LEU A 49 -7.58 3.94 -1.19
C LEU A 49 -8.19 4.23 0.19
N ARG A 50 -9.06 3.34 0.68
CA ARG A 50 -9.64 3.47 2.02
C ARG A 50 -8.59 3.19 3.10
N GLU A 51 -7.75 2.18 2.91
CA GLU A 51 -6.66 1.82 3.82
C GLU A 51 -5.57 2.90 3.85
N ILE A 52 -5.18 3.45 2.69
CA ILE A 52 -4.23 4.58 2.61
C ILE A 52 -4.74 5.75 3.44
N ARG A 53 -6.00 6.18 3.23
CA ARG A 53 -6.60 7.27 4.01
C ARG A 53 -6.71 6.95 5.50
N LYS A 54 -6.94 5.67 5.85
CA LYS A 54 -6.98 5.24 7.25
C LYS A 54 -5.59 5.40 7.88
N TYR A 55 -4.56 4.84 7.27
CA TYR A 55 -3.20 4.81 7.82
C TYR A 55 -2.52 6.18 7.81
N GLN A 56 -2.78 7.02 6.80
CA GLN A 56 -2.31 8.41 6.80
C GLN A 56 -2.93 9.26 7.92
N LYS A 57 -4.11 8.88 8.43
CA LYS A 57 -4.79 9.60 9.51
C LYS A 57 -4.37 9.10 10.91
N SER A 58 -3.79 7.92 11.01
CA SER A 58 -3.40 7.29 12.28
C SER A 58 -1.88 7.30 12.46
N THR A 59 -1.44 7.23 13.71
CA THR A 59 -0.02 7.05 14.07
C THR A 59 0.21 5.70 14.77
N GLU A 60 -0.64 4.70 14.50
CA GLU A 60 -0.48 3.36 15.05
C GLU A 60 0.70 2.65 14.38
N LEU A 61 1.53 1.97 15.18
CA LEU A 61 2.59 1.11 14.67
C LEU A 61 1.98 -0.07 13.90
N LEU A 62 2.43 -0.27 12.67
CA LEU A 62 1.91 -1.23 11.71
C LEU A 62 2.60 -2.60 11.83
N ILE A 63 3.85 -2.64 12.31
CA ILE A 63 4.57 -3.89 12.53
C ILE A 63 4.10 -4.51 13.85
N ARG A 64 3.92 -5.84 13.87
CA ARG A 64 3.55 -6.55 15.10
C ARG A 64 4.72 -6.52 16.09
N LYS A 65 4.43 -6.11 17.33
CA LYS A 65 5.43 -5.92 18.41
C LYS A 65 6.29 -7.16 18.71
N LEU A 66 5.67 -8.34 18.84
CA LEU A 66 6.38 -9.56 19.25
C LEU A 66 7.38 -10.07 18.18
N PRO A 67 7.00 -10.19 16.89
CA PRO A 67 7.97 -10.50 15.83
C PRO A 67 9.10 -9.49 15.73
N PHE A 68 8.80 -8.19 15.78
CA PHE A 68 9.83 -7.14 15.74
C PHE A 68 10.81 -7.26 16.91
N GLN A 69 10.31 -7.47 18.12
CA GLN A 69 11.14 -7.68 19.31
C GLN A 69 12.06 -8.91 19.16
N ARG A 70 11.60 -10.00 18.53
CA ARG A 70 12.43 -11.19 18.29
C ARG A 70 13.57 -10.86 17.33
N LEU A 71 13.27 -10.17 16.24
CA LEU A 71 14.27 -9.73 15.26
C LEU A 71 15.34 -8.82 15.89
N VAL A 72 14.92 -7.84 16.70
CA VAL A 72 15.87 -6.95 17.41
C VAL A 72 16.83 -7.75 18.29
N ARG A 73 16.33 -8.78 18.99
CA ARG A 73 17.16 -9.61 19.88
C ARG A 73 18.09 -10.52 19.11
N GLU A 74 17.63 -11.06 17.98
CA GLU A 74 18.43 -11.87 17.07
C GLU A 74 19.63 -11.06 16.55
N ILE A 75 19.37 -9.89 15.95
CA ILE A 75 20.43 -9.01 15.43
C ILE A 75 21.40 -8.59 16.53
N ALA A 76 20.89 -8.21 17.70
CA ALA A 76 21.75 -7.76 18.80
C ALA A 76 22.65 -8.87 19.35
N GLN A 77 22.20 -10.12 19.30
CA GLN A 77 22.95 -11.27 19.78
C GLN A 77 24.24 -11.48 18.96
N ASP A 78 24.26 -11.13 17.68
CA ASP A 78 25.43 -11.22 16.80
C ASP A 78 26.55 -10.26 17.21
N PHE A 79 26.21 -9.14 17.85
CA PHE A 79 27.18 -8.15 18.31
C PHE A 79 27.59 -8.38 19.76
N LYS A 80 26.64 -8.76 20.63
CA LYS A 80 26.90 -9.03 22.04
C LYS A 80 25.87 -9.98 22.62
N THR A 81 26.36 -11.10 23.15
CA THR A 81 25.52 -12.11 23.79
C THR A 81 24.99 -11.64 25.15
N ASP A 82 23.82 -12.13 25.54
CA ASP A 82 23.20 -11.92 26.86
C ASP A 82 22.80 -10.47 27.18
N LEU A 83 22.33 -9.75 26.14
CA LEU A 83 21.78 -8.41 26.28
C LEU A 83 20.34 -8.41 26.82
N ARG A 84 20.07 -7.52 27.77
CA ARG A 84 18.71 -7.20 28.24
C ARG A 84 18.23 -5.90 27.61
N PHE A 85 17.01 -5.92 27.11
CA PHE A 85 16.35 -4.76 26.51
C PHE A 85 15.26 -4.23 27.44
N GLN A 86 15.26 -2.92 27.67
CA GLN A 86 14.11 -2.23 28.26
C GLN A 86 12.93 -2.26 27.28
N SER A 87 11.69 -2.27 27.80
CA SER A 87 10.48 -2.25 26.97
C SER A 87 10.40 -1.00 26.07
N HIS A 88 10.76 0.17 26.61
CA HIS A 88 10.79 1.43 25.86
C HIS A 88 11.89 1.47 24.79
N ALA A 89 13.02 0.79 25.00
CA ALA A 89 14.08 0.71 23.98
C ALA A 89 13.60 -0.04 22.74
N VAL A 90 12.86 -1.15 22.92
CA VAL A 90 12.28 -1.89 21.80
C VAL A 90 11.20 -1.07 21.09
N LEU A 91 10.38 -0.32 21.84
CA LEU A 91 9.40 0.59 21.26
C LEU A 91 10.09 1.68 20.41
N ALA A 92 11.13 2.32 20.93
CA ALA A 92 11.87 3.37 20.22
C ALA A 92 12.53 2.84 18.94
N LEU A 93 13.09 1.63 18.98
CA LEU A 93 13.61 0.96 17.77
C LEU A 93 12.50 0.71 16.75
N GLN A 94 11.30 0.33 17.21
CA GLN A 94 10.17 0.10 16.31
C GLN A 94 9.66 1.40 15.69
N GLU A 95 9.50 2.46 16.49
CA GLU A 95 9.11 3.78 16.00
C GLU A 95 10.11 4.31 14.95
N ALA A 96 11.40 4.22 15.23
CA ALA A 96 12.44 4.64 14.30
C ALA A 96 12.44 3.80 13.01
N ALA A 97 12.31 2.48 13.13
CA ALA A 97 12.29 1.58 11.97
C ALA A 97 11.06 1.82 11.09
N GLU A 98 9.87 1.96 11.67
CA GLU A 98 8.64 2.21 10.91
C GLU A 98 8.63 3.61 10.28
N ALA A 99 9.13 4.63 10.98
CA ALA A 99 9.29 5.96 10.42
C ALA A 99 10.26 5.95 9.22
N TYR A 100 11.38 5.23 9.35
CA TYR A 100 12.34 5.07 8.26
C TYR A 100 11.71 4.35 7.05
N LEU A 101 10.97 3.25 7.27
CA LEU A 101 10.33 2.48 6.20
C LEU A 101 9.21 3.23 5.49
N VAL A 102 8.44 4.05 6.21
CA VAL A 102 7.28 4.77 5.65
C VAL A 102 7.70 6.08 5.00
N GLY A 103 8.86 6.63 5.36
CA GLY A 103 9.23 7.97 4.96
C GLY A 103 10.15 8.09 3.75
N LEU A 104 10.64 7.02 3.13
CA LEU A 104 11.44 7.18 1.90
C LEU A 104 10.58 7.66 0.73
N PHE A 105 10.99 8.76 0.11
CA PHE A 105 10.32 9.33 -1.05
C PHE A 105 11.32 9.59 -2.18
N VAL A 106 10.90 9.41 -3.44
CA VAL A 106 11.73 9.69 -4.62
C VAL A 106 11.00 10.64 -5.56
N THR A 107 11.76 11.55 -6.17
CA THR A 107 11.26 12.49 -7.18
C THR A 107 12.15 12.47 -8.40
N GLY A 108 11.56 12.51 -9.59
CA GLY A 108 12.26 12.71 -10.85
C GLY A 108 12.07 14.14 -11.34
N ASP A 109 13.02 14.64 -12.10
CA ASP A 109 12.89 15.92 -12.79
C ASP A 109 13.06 15.78 -14.31
N CYS A 110 12.79 16.89 -15.02
CA CYS A 110 13.02 16.99 -16.46
C CYS A 110 14.53 17.07 -16.82
N LYS A 111 15.37 17.23 -15.78
CA LYS A 111 16.83 17.19 -15.74
C LYS A 111 17.43 15.88 -16.20
N ASN A 112 16.76 14.76 -15.89
CA ASN A 112 17.25 13.38 -15.77
C ASN A 112 17.70 12.96 -14.35
N CYS A 113 17.51 13.83 -13.36
CA CYS A 113 17.89 13.58 -11.99
C CYS A 113 16.74 12.93 -11.23
N ILE A 114 17.08 11.94 -10.41
CA ILE A 114 16.16 11.36 -9.43
C ILE A 114 16.73 11.62 -8.04
N HIS A 115 15.97 12.28 -7.17
CA HIS A 115 16.38 12.59 -5.80
C HIS A 115 15.71 11.65 -4.81
N LEU A 116 16.47 11.20 -3.81
CA LEU A 116 15.97 10.49 -2.64
C LEU A 116 15.74 11.49 -1.52
N TRP A 117 14.59 11.35 -0.87
CA TRP A 117 14.14 12.18 0.22
C TRP A 117 14.02 11.29 1.45
N GLU A 118 14.77 11.64 2.49
CA GLU A 118 14.74 10.97 3.77
C GLU A 118 14.01 11.86 4.79
N PRO A 119 13.08 11.31 5.57
CA PRO A 119 12.41 12.09 6.60
C PRO A 119 13.42 12.40 7.71
N THR A 120 13.44 13.65 8.18
CA THR A 120 14.21 14.00 9.40
C THR A 120 13.28 13.95 10.60
N SER A 121 13.82 13.98 11.83
CA SER A 121 12.99 14.20 13.02
C SER A 121 12.32 15.58 12.96
N GLY A 122 10.99 15.59 12.89
CA GLY A 122 10.19 16.79 12.60
C GLY A 122 9.63 16.74 11.18
N THR A 123 8.69 17.61 10.82
CA THR A 123 8.04 17.62 9.50
C THR A 123 8.95 18.09 8.35
N THR A 124 10.25 17.81 8.44
CA THR A 124 11.32 18.26 7.56
C THR A 124 11.92 17.07 6.82
N TRP A 125 12.50 17.36 5.65
CA TRP A 125 13.03 16.36 4.73
C TRP A 125 14.49 16.66 4.43
N ASN A 126 15.32 15.64 4.50
CA ASN A 126 16.68 15.66 3.99
C ASN A 126 16.63 15.20 2.53
N VAL A 127 17.16 16.03 1.62
CA VAL A 127 17.24 15.68 0.19
C VAL A 127 18.66 15.29 -0.10
N ASP A 128 18.86 14.11 -0.66
CA ASP A 128 20.18 13.69 -1.09
C ASP A 128 20.68 14.63 -2.20
N ALA A 129 21.80 15.29 -1.93
CA ALA A 129 22.45 16.20 -2.86
C ALA A 129 22.99 15.47 -4.10
N ASN A 130 23.22 14.16 -4.00
CA ASN A 130 23.69 13.32 -5.10
C ASN A 130 22.52 12.54 -5.73
N PRO A 131 21.95 13.03 -6.85
CA PRO A 131 20.87 12.35 -7.53
C PRO A 131 21.32 11.03 -8.17
N PHE A 132 20.37 10.12 -8.38
CA PHE A 132 20.54 9.02 -9.31
C PHE A 132 20.43 9.57 -10.74
N VAL A 133 21.46 9.32 -11.55
CA VAL A 133 21.54 9.81 -12.91
C VAL A 133 21.90 8.65 -13.82
N ARG A 134 20.97 8.29 -14.70
CA ARG A 134 21.21 7.37 -15.81
C ARG A 134 20.48 7.80 -17.07
N HIS A 135 19.25 8.28 -16.90
CA HIS A 135 18.44 8.72 -18.01
C HIS A 135 19.13 9.85 -18.78
N THR A 136 18.88 9.92 -20.07
CA THR A 136 19.38 11.02 -20.92
C THR A 136 18.32 12.09 -21.18
N GLY A 137 17.15 11.98 -20.56
CA GLY A 137 16.04 12.91 -20.70
C GLY A 137 15.14 12.93 -19.47
N SER A 138 13.98 13.57 -19.61
CA SER A 138 13.00 13.75 -18.53
C SER A 138 12.56 12.42 -17.94
N VAL A 139 12.49 12.35 -16.61
CA VAL A 139 11.94 11.20 -15.88
C VAL A 139 10.43 11.38 -15.78
N GLU A 140 9.68 10.44 -16.35
CA GLU A 140 8.23 10.58 -16.51
C GLU A 140 7.44 9.87 -15.39
N ASP A 141 7.95 8.73 -14.90
CA ASP A 141 7.30 7.99 -13.82
C ASP A 141 8.33 7.27 -12.94
N LEU A 142 7.95 7.07 -11.67
CA LEU A 142 8.75 6.45 -10.63
C LEU A 142 7.87 5.54 -9.78
N GLN A 143 8.32 4.31 -9.58
CA GLN A 143 7.55 3.34 -8.82
C GLN A 143 8.42 2.45 -7.94
N TRP A 144 8.24 2.57 -6.63
CA TRP A 144 8.78 1.63 -5.66
C TRP A 144 8.26 0.21 -5.94
N SER A 145 9.16 -0.76 -5.78
CA SER A 145 8.83 -2.17 -5.87
C SER A 145 7.84 -2.55 -4.77
N PRO A 146 6.79 -3.33 -5.08
CA PRO A 146 5.82 -3.78 -4.08
C PRO A 146 6.38 -4.88 -3.17
N THR A 147 7.47 -5.55 -3.56
CA THR A 147 8.06 -6.68 -2.82
C THR A 147 9.38 -6.32 -2.15
N GLU A 148 10.15 -5.41 -2.74
CA GLU A 148 11.51 -5.05 -2.30
C GLU A 148 11.55 -3.58 -1.82
N PRO A 149 11.68 -3.31 -0.51
CA PRO A 149 11.56 -1.95 0.04
C PRO A 149 12.61 -0.95 -0.44
N HIS A 150 13.77 -1.44 -0.89
CA HIS A 150 14.92 -0.63 -1.31
C HIS A 150 15.02 -0.49 -2.83
N VAL A 151 14.08 -1.09 -3.57
CA VAL A 151 14.12 -1.13 -5.03
C VAL A 151 13.03 -0.25 -5.61
N PHE A 152 13.36 0.58 -6.59
CA PHE A 152 12.39 1.31 -7.39
C PHE A 152 12.71 1.25 -8.87
N ALA A 153 11.69 1.45 -9.70
CA ALA A 153 11.81 1.58 -11.13
C ALA A 153 11.59 3.03 -11.56
N SER A 154 12.24 3.45 -12.63
CA SER A 154 12.02 4.74 -13.29
C SER A 154 11.88 4.55 -14.80
N CYS A 155 11.14 5.44 -15.45
CA CYS A 155 11.09 5.51 -16.90
C CYS A 155 11.27 6.94 -17.41
N SER A 156 11.67 7.06 -18.67
CA SER A 156 12.05 8.36 -19.25
C SER A 156 11.67 8.48 -20.73
N VAL A 157 11.64 9.73 -21.18
CA VAL A 157 11.57 10.13 -22.60
C VAL A 157 12.67 9.48 -23.45
N ASP A 158 13.80 9.10 -22.86
CA ASP A 158 14.88 8.40 -23.57
C ASP A 158 14.50 6.97 -24.04
N GLY A 159 13.30 6.49 -23.69
CA GLY A 159 12.78 5.17 -24.05
C GLY A 159 13.32 4.04 -23.18
N ASN A 160 14.07 4.36 -22.12
CA ASN A 160 14.64 3.41 -21.19
C ASN A 160 13.80 3.29 -19.92
N ILE A 161 13.83 2.10 -19.35
CA ILE A 161 13.39 1.81 -17.99
C ILE A 161 14.64 1.44 -17.19
N ALA A 162 14.78 1.99 -15.99
CA ALA A 162 15.87 1.67 -15.08
C ALA A 162 15.33 1.11 -13.76
N ILE A 163 15.99 0.10 -13.24
CA ILE A 163 15.74 -0.48 -11.91
C ILE A 163 16.89 -0.07 -11.01
N TRP A 164 16.55 0.44 -9.84
CA TRP A 164 17.47 1.00 -8.87
C TRP A 164 17.35 0.24 -7.57
N ASP A 165 18.49 -0.04 -6.93
CA ASP A 165 18.52 -0.50 -5.54
C ASP A 165 19.34 0.54 -4.75
N ILE A 166 18.69 1.21 -3.79
CA ILE A 166 19.33 2.30 -3.04
C ILE A 166 20.51 1.83 -2.18
N ARG A 167 20.65 0.52 -1.95
CA ARG A 167 21.77 -0.08 -1.21
C ARG A 167 23.02 -0.24 -2.06
N LEU A 168 22.86 -0.35 -3.38
CA LEU A 168 23.95 -0.61 -4.33
C LEU A 168 24.64 0.67 -4.80
N GLY A 169 24.31 1.81 -4.20
CA GLY A 169 24.81 3.12 -4.60
C GLY A 169 23.96 3.79 -5.66
N LYS A 170 24.57 4.63 -6.50
CA LYS A 170 23.87 5.51 -7.45
C LYS A 170 23.86 5.01 -8.89
N SER A 171 24.31 3.79 -9.12
CA SER A 171 24.20 3.11 -10.41
C SER A 171 22.93 2.26 -10.46
N PRO A 172 22.21 2.24 -11.60
CA PRO A 172 21.05 1.38 -11.74
C PRO A 172 21.49 -0.10 -11.69
N ALA A 173 20.71 -0.92 -10.99
CA ALA A 173 20.88 -2.38 -10.98
C ALA A 173 20.60 -2.98 -12.37
N ALA A 174 19.67 -2.39 -13.11
CA ALA A 174 19.42 -2.72 -14.51
C ALA A 174 18.96 -1.48 -15.28
N SER A 175 19.32 -1.39 -16.56
CA SER A 175 18.84 -0.35 -17.48
C SER A 175 18.52 -1.00 -18.82
N ILE A 176 17.29 -0.83 -19.28
CA ILE A 176 16.73 -1.58 -20.41
C ILE A 176 16.11 -0.58 -21.38
N LYS A 177 16.50 -0.66 -22.66
CA LYS A 177 15.82 0.06 -23.75
C LYS A 177 14.49 -0.65 -24.02
N ALA A 178 13.42 -0.18 -23.39
CA ALA A 178 12.11 -0.79 -23.50
C ALA A 178 11.38 -0.35 -24.78
N HIS A 179 11.53 0.91 -25.15
CA HIS A 179 10.84 1.51 -26.29
C HIS A 179 11.77 2.42 -27.12
N ASN A 180 11.48 2.59 -28.40
CA ASN A 180 12.17 3.54 -29.29
C ASN A 180 11.68 4.99 -29.13
N VAL A 181 10.69 5.19 -28.27
CA VAL A 181 10.01 6.45 -27.98
C VAL A 181 9.82 6.53 -26.46
N ASP A 182 9.35 7.67 -26.00
CA ASP A 182 9.07 8.07 -24.63
C ASP A 182 8.27 7.00 -23.86
N VAL A 183 8.72 6.70 -22.64
CA VAL A 183 7.98 5.86 -21.70
C VAL A 183 7.37 6.75 -20.64
N ASN A 184 6.05 6.95 -20.71
CA ASN A 184 5.34 7.90 -19.86
C ASN A 184 4.93 7.33 -18.50
N VAL A 185 4.68 6.02 -18.42
CA VAL A 185 4.10 5.38 -17.23
C VAL A 185 4.63 3.95 -17.11
N ILE A 186 4.90 3.52 -15.89
CA ILE A 186 5.26 2.13 -15.57
C ILE A 186 4.42 1.59 -14.42
N SER A 187 4.21 0.27 -14.40
CA SER A 187 3.48 -0.37 -13.30
C SER A 187 4.00 -1.78 -12.99
N TRP A 188 4.37 -2.03 -11.74
CA TRP A 188 4.64 -3.36 -11.23
C TRP A 188 3.36 -4.19 -11.23
N ASN A 189 3.42 -5.37 -11.85
CA ASN A 189 2.38 -6.37 -11.68
C ASN A 189 2.38 -6.86 -10.22
N ARG A 190 1.21 -6.77 -9.57
CA ARG A 190 1.04 -7.15 -8.15
C ARG A 190 0.51 -8.57 -7.94
N GLN A 191 0.35 -9.35 -9.01
CA GLN A 191 -0.23 -10.71 -8.96
C GLN A 191 0.81 -11.83 -8.90
N LEU A 192 1.99 -11.57 -8.33
CA LEU A 192 3.00 -12.58 -8.03
C LEU A 192 3.21 -12.66 -6.53
#